data_AF-A0A5X2VN76-F1
#
_entry.id   AF-A0A5X2VN76-F1
#
_cell.length_a   1.000
_cell.length_b   1.000
_cell.length_c   1.000
_cell.angle_alpha   90.00
_cell.angle_beta   90.00
_cell.angle_gamma   90.00
#
_symmetry.space_group_name_H-M   'P 1'
#
loop_
_entity.id
_entity.type
_entity.pdbx_description
1 polymer ?
#
loop_
_entity_poly.entity_id
_entity_poly.type
_entity_poly.pdbx_seq_one_letter_code
_entity_poly.pdbx_strand_id
1 'polypeptide(L)'
;MMYPDITGVKMKLSQLEVGMTVWSLSRTKMGNTTIKTVTLHSVVIKEVHDNHVIASWNGNAPRRFGETAITGWKKEKPLLIRDRSGSARLATREEKARILDTK
;
A
#
# COMPACT_ATOMS: atom_id res chain seq x y z
N MET A 1 15.57 19.54 -3.32
CA MET A 1 14.90 18.37 -3.93
C MET A 1 13.65 18.07 -3.09
N MET A 2 12.47 18.44 -3.59
CA MET A 2 11.21 18.39 -2.82
C MET A 2 10.58 17.00 -3.01
N TYR A 3 10.65 16.14 -2.00
CA TYR A 3 9.94 14.86 -2.02
C TYR A 3 8.49 15.13 -1.62
N PRO A 4 7.49 14.83 -2.49
CA PRO A 4 6.09 15.09 -2.18
C PRO A 4 5.66 14.28 -0.95
N ASP A 5 4.87 14.90 -0.08
CA ASP A 5 4.25 14.25 1.07
C ASP A 5 3.35 13.09 0.59
N ILE A 6 3.83 11.86 0.74
CA ILE A 6 3.11 10.65 0.33
C ILE A 6 2.02 10.23 1.33
N THR A 7 1.78 11.02 2.38
CA THR A 7 0.78 10.73 3.41
C THR A 7 -0.61 11.25 3.08
N GLY A 8 -0.74 12.23 2.16
CA GLY A 8 -2.02 12.82 1.74
C GLY A 8 -2.61 12.35 0.39
N VAL A 9 -1.84 11.67 -0.47
CA VAL A 9 -2.35 11.28 -1.80
C VAL A 9 -3.20 10.02 -1.70
N LYS A 10 -4.51 10.21 -1.81
CA LYS A 10 -5.50 9.15 -2.02
C LYS A 10 -5.46 8.74 -3.49
N MET A 11 -5.29 7.45 -3.75
CA MET A 11 -5.28 6.94 -5.11
C MET A 11 -6.65 7.15 -5.76
N LYS A 12 -6.67 7.49 -7.05
CA LYS A 12 -7.90 7.61 -7.84
C LYS A 12 -7.96 6.51 -8.89
N LEU A 13 -9.17 6.14 -9.29
CA LEU A 13 -9.39 5.13 -10.33
C LEU A 13 -8.77 5.56 -11.67
N SER A 14 -8.80 6.85 -12.01
CA SER A 14 -8.18 7.40 -13.23
C SER A 14 -6.66 7.24 -13.31
N GLN A 15 -6.00 6.86 -12.22
CA GLN A 15 -4.54 6.63 -12.17
C GLN A 15 -4.19 5.14 -12.25
N LEU A 16 -5.19 4.26 -12.29
CA LEU A 16 -5.02 2.82 -12.39
C LEU A 16 -5.06 2.39 -13.84
N GLU A 17 -4.08 1.57 -14.22
CA GLU A 17 -3.97 1.00 -15.54
C GLU A 17 -3.97 -0.53 -15.42
N VAL A 18 -4.46 -1.21 -16.46
CA VAL A 18 -4.43 -2.68 -16.51
C VAL A 18 -2.98 -3.15 -16.50
N GLY A 19 -2.67 -4.17 -15.69
CA GLY A 19 -1.31 -4.68 -15.48
C GLY A 19 -0.50 -3.91 -14.44
N MET A 20 -0.99 -2.78 -13.95
CA MET A 20 -0.34 -2.02 -12.90
C MET A 20 -0.30 -2.81 -11.58
N THR A 21 0.84 -2.79 -10.90
CA THR A 21 0.95 -3.31 -9.53
C THR A 21 0.93 -2.16 -8.55
N VAL A 22 -0.01 -2.21 -7.62
CA VAL A 22 -0.23 -1.23 -6.56
C VAL A 22 -0.16 -1.94 -5.21
N TRP A 23 -0.07 -1.16 -4.14
CA TRP A 23 0.16 -1.69 -2.79
C TRP A 23 -0.94 -1.25 -1.85
N SER A 24 -1.67 -2.21 -1.30
CA SER A 24 -2.68 -1.99 -0.27
C SER A 24 -2.01 -2.03 1.11
N LEU A 25 -2.18 -0.95 1.86
CA LEU A 25 -1.78 -0.86 3.26
C LEU A 25 -2.98 -1.17 4.15
N SER A 26 -2.82 -2.12 5.07
CA SER A 26 -3.78 -2.37 6.14
C SER A 26 -3.12 -2.22 7.49
N ARG A 27 -3.84 -1.64 8.45
CA ARG A 27 -3.40 -1.57 9.84
C ARG A 27 -4.26 -2.53 10.64
N THR A 28 -3.64 -3.55 11.21
CA THR A 28 -4.32 -4.60 11.98
C THR A 28 -3.66 -4.79 13.33
N LYS A 29 -4.32 -5.51 14.24
CA LYS A 29 -3.70 -6.01 15.46
C LYS A 29 -2.92 -7.27 15.13
N MET A 30 -1.80 -7.48 15.82
CA MET A 30 -1.02 -8.70 15.69
C MET A 30 -1.72 -9.82 16.48
N GLY A 31 -2.61 -10.55 15.81
CA GLY A 31 -3.43 -11.59 16.43
C GLY A 31 -4.26 -11.04 17.60
N ASN A 32 -4.21 -11.74 18.74
CA ASN A 32 -4.94 -11.35 19.96
C ASN A 32 -4.22 -10.28 20.80
N THR A 33 -3.11 -9.73 20.33
CA THR A 33 -2.35 -8.72 21.09
C THR A 33 -2.93 -7.31 20.89
N THR A 34 -2.52 -6.38 21.74
CA THR A 34 -2.80 -4.94 21.58
C THR A 34 -1.83 -4.26 20.61
N ILE A 35 -0.80 -4.98 20.14
CA ILE A 35 0.24 -4.46 19.26
C ILE A 35 -0.36 -4.23 17.86
N LYS A 36 -0.31 -2.99 17.40
CA LYS A 36 -0.75 -2.61 16.04
C LYS A 36 0.40 -2.85 15.06
N THR A 37 0.09 -3.46 13.94
CA THR A 37 1.04 -3.73 12.86
C THR A 37 0.46 -3.27 11.52
N VAL A 38 1.35 -2.86 10.62
CA VAL A 38 1.00 -2.49 9.25
C VAL A 38 1.37 -3.63 8.33
N THR A 39 0.40 -4.16 7.61
CA THR A 39 0.61 -5.17 6.57
C THR A 39 0.52 -4.54 5.20
N LEU A 40 1.37 -5.04 4.30
CA LEU A 40 1.41 -4.61 2.91
C LEU A 40 1.03 -5.77 2.02
N HIS A 41 0.06 -5.53 1.14
CA HIS A 41 -0.42 -6.52 0.19
C HIS A 41 -0.26 -5.97 -1.22
N SER A 42 0.32 -6.77 -2.12
CA SER A 42 0.39 -6.43 -3.53
C SER A 42 -0.99 -6.56 -4.16
N VAL A 43 -1.34 -5.64 -5.06
CA VAL A 43 -2.60 -5.65 -5.77
C VAL A 43 -2.29 -5.46 -7.24
N VAL A 44 -2.62 -6.44 -8.06
CA VAL A 44 -2.38 -6.39 -9.51
C VAL A 44 -3.69 -6.09 -10.20
N ILE A 45 -3.77 -4.95 -10.88
CA ILE A 45 -4.96 -4.56 -11.64
C ILE A 45 -5.06 -5.45 -12.89
N LYS A 46 -6.21 -6.09 -13.06
CA LYS A 46 -6.50 -6.96 -14.21
C LYS A 46 -7.44 -6.28 -15.19
N GLU A 47 -8.44 -5.57 -14.69
CA GLU A 47 -9.41 -4.84 -15.51
C GLU A 47 -9.77 -3.52 -14.82
N VAL A 48 -10.04 -2.49 -15.61
CA VAL A 48 -10.45 -1.16 -15.14
C VAL A 48 -11.79 -0.84 -15.80
N HIS A 49 -12.79 -0.48 -15.00
CA HIS A 49 -14.11 -0.02 -15.43
C HIS A 49 -14.37 1.37 -14.84
N ASP A 50 -15.37 2.08 -15.34
CA ASP A 50 -15.66 3.47 -14.94
C ASP A 50 -15.87 3.65 -13.43
N ASN A 51 -16.53 2.68 -12.77
CA ASN A 51 -16.88 2.76 -11.35
C ASN A 51 -16.07 1.81 -10.43
N HIS A 52 -15.30 0.89 -11.00
CA HIS A 52 -14.60 -0.13 -10.22
C HIS A 52 -13.45 -0.75 -11.00
N VAL A 53 -12.55 -1.41 -10.29
CA VAL A 53 -11.47 -2.20 -10.89
C VAL A 53 -11.58 -3.64 -10.46
N ILE A 54 -11.19 -4.55 -11.34
CA ILE A 54 -10.99 -5.95 -11.00
C ILE A 54 -9.49 -6.15 -10.79
N ALA A 55 -9.12 -6.56 -9.59
CA ALA A 55 -7.73 -6.72 -9.22
C ALA A 55 -7.51 -8.02 -8.44
N SER A 56 -6.32 -8.60 -8.59
CA SER A 56 -5.85 -9.72 -7.76
C SER A 56 -5.14 -9.15 -6.54
N TRP A 57 -5.67 -9.42 -5.35
CA TRP A 57 -5.11 -8.98 -4.09
C TRP A 57 -4.25 -10.10 -3.47
N ASN A 58 -2.98 -9.82 -3.22
CA ASN A 58 -1.99 -10.73 -2.64
C ASN A 58 -1.94 -12.12 -3.32
N GLY A 59 -2.09 -12.16 -4.64
CA GLY A 59 -2.11 -13.40 -5.43
C GLY A 59 -3.42 -14.19 -5.36
N ASN A 60 -4.45 -13.68 -4.68
CA ASN A 60 -5.78 -14.31 -4.66
C ASN A 60 -6.52 -14.11 -5.98
N ALA A 61 -7.61 -14.85 -6.16
CA ALA A 61 -8.50 -14.70 -7.31
C ALA A 61 -8.92 -13.23 -7.50
N PRO A 62 -9.01 -12.73 -8.76
CA PRO A 62 -9.40 -11.36 -9.03
C PRO A 62 -10.76 -11.05 -8.43
N ARG A 63 -10.87 -9.91 -7.75
CA ARG A 63 -12.11 -9.43 -7.13
C ARG A 63 -12.37 -7.99 -7.54
N ARG A 64 -13.64 -7.61 -7.48
CA ARG A 64 -14.09 -6.23 -7.69
C ARG A 64 -13.74 -5.36 -6.49
N PHE A 65 -13.08 -4.24 -6.77
CA PHE A 65 -12.77 -3.19 -5.80
C PHE A 65 -13.35 -1.86 -6.27
N GLY A 66 -14.13 -1.22 -5.41
CA GLY A 66 -14.66 0.13 -5.66
C GLY A 66 -13.68 1.23 -5.24
N GLU A 67 -14.05 2.47 -5.53
CA GLU A 67 -13.23 3.66 -5.26
C GLU A 67 -12.77 3.77 -3.80
N THR A 68 -13.65 3.48 -2.83
CA THR A 68 -13.31 3.53 -1.40
C THR A 68 -12.10 2.65 -1.07
N ALA A 69 -12.01 1.45 -1.67
CA ALA A 69 -10.88 0.55 -1.47
C ALA A 69 -9.62 1.09 -2.17
N ILE A 70 -9.78 1.61 -3.39
CA ILE A 70 -8.68 2.18 -4.19
C ILE A 70 -8.04 3.36 -3.45
N THR A 71 -8.81 4.20 -2.76
CA THR A 71 -8.26 5.39 -2.08
C THR A 71 -7.13 5.10 -1.08
N GLY A 72 -7.12 3.89 -0.49
CA GLY A 72 -6.09 3.44 0.46
C GLY A 72 -4.86 2.80 -0.19
N TRP A 73 -4.86 2.59 -1.51
CA TRP A 73 -3.74 1.99 -2.22
C TRP A 73 -2.63 3.00 -2.50
N LYS A 74 -1.43 2.49 -2.73
CA LYS A 74 -0.24 3.26 -3.06
C LYS A 74 0.39 2.70 -4.33
N LYS A 75 0.79 3.60 -5.25
CA LYS A 75 1.48 3.24 -6.48
C LYS A 75 2.84 2.58 -6.18
N GLU A 76 3.58 3.17 -5.27
CA GLU A 76 4.91 2.70 -4.89
C GLU A 76 4.87 1.86 -3.62
N LYS A 77 5.79 0.90 -3.54
CA LYS A 77 5.95 0.04 -2.36
C LYS A 77 6.40 0.89 -1.17
N PRO A 78 5.56 1.07 -0.12
CA PRO A 78 5.97 1.80 1.06
C PRO A 78 7.04 1.02 1.81
N LEU A 79 8.05 1.74 2.29
CA LEU A 79 9.05 1.17 3.19
C LEU A 79 8.44 0.92 4.57
N LEU A 80 8.51 -0.33 5.00
CA LEU A 80 8.11 -0.76 6.34
C LEU A 80 9.36 -1.01 7.18
N ILE A 81 9.34 -0.51 8.40
CA ILE A 81 10.35 -0.79 9.42
C ILE A 81 9.75 -1.83 10.35
N ARG A 82 10.45 -2.95 10.50
CA ARG A 82 10.08 -4.00 11.43
C ARG A 82 10.74 -3.72 12.77
N ASP A 83 9.94 -3.77 13.82
CA ASP A 83 10.40 -3.76 15.19
C ASP A 83 10.94 -5.14 15.58
N ARG A 84 11.74 -5.22 16.65
CA ARG A 84 12.24 -6.50 17.20
C ARG A 84 11.11 -7.46 17.57
N SER A 85 9.95 -6.90 17.93
CA SER A 85 8.76 -7.65 18.31
C SER A 85 8.01 -8.26 17.10
N GLY A 86 8.51 -8.08 15.87
CA GLY A 86 7.90 -8.58 14.63
C GLY A 86 6.82 -7.67 14.05
N SER A 87 6.36 -6.65 14.78
CA SER A 87 5.42 -5.65 14.28
C SER A 87 6.08 -4.73 13.25
N ALA A 88 5.32 -4.30 12.25
CA ALA A 88 5.81 -3.36 11.24
C ALA A 88 5.09 -2.00 11.33
N ARG A 89 5.85 -0.92 11.10
CA ARG A 89 5.32 0.43 10.93
C ARG A 89 5.83 1.07 9.64
N LEU A 90 5.12 2.08 9.15
CA LEU A 90 5.61 2.90 8.05
C LEU A 90 6.88 3.65 8.49
N ALA A 91 7.90 3.66 7.62
CA ALA A 91 9.11 4.45 7.82
C ALA A 91 8.77 5.95 7.86
N THR A 92 9.38 6.68 8.79
CA THR A 92 9.30 8.15 8.80
C THR A 92 10.10 8.74 7.65
N ARG A 93 9.93 10.04 7.39
CA ARG A 93 10.64 10.76 6.32
C ARG A 93 12.16 10.61 6.43
N GLU A 94 12.69 10.77 7.64
CA GLU A 94 14.13 10.70 7.92
C GLU A 94 14.67 9.28 7.76
N GLU A 95 13.88 8.27 8.13
CA GLU A 95 14.27 6.87 7.97
C GLU A 95 14.28 6.46 6.49
N LYS A 96 13.31 6.91 5.69
CA LYS A 96 13.31 6.67 4.24
C LYS A 96 14.53 7.29 3.56
N ALA A 97 14.87 8.51 3.92
CA ALA A 97 16.04 9.21 3.38
C ALA A 97 17.34 8.44 3.71
N ARG A 98 17.51 8.00 4.96
CA ARG A 98 18.68 7.22 5.38
C ARG A 98 18.80 5.86 4.66
N ILE A 99 17.68 5.14 4.52
CA ILE A 99 17.68 3.83 3.84
C ILE A 99 17.99 3.96 2.35
N LEU A 100 17.53 5.04 1.71
CA LEU A 100 17.77 5.28 0.28
C LEU A 100 19.18 5.80 -0.01
N ASP A 101 19.76 6.58 0.91
CA ASP A 101 21.13 7.12 0.81
C ASP A 101 22.22 6.05 1.04
N THR A 102 21.91 5.01 1.81
CA THR A 102 22.85 3.90 2.09
C THR A 102 22.87 2.84 0.97
N LYS A 103 22.24 3.11 -0.19
CA LYS A 103 22.03 2.12 -1.25
C LYS A 103 22.63 2.57 -2.57
#